data_AF-A0A7J7QSA0-F1
#
_entry.id   AF-A0A7J7QSA0-F1
#
_cell.length_a   1.000
_cell.length_b   1.000
_cell.length_c   1.000
_cell.angle_alpha   90.00
_cell.angle_beta   90.00
_cell.angle_gamma   90.00
#
_symmetry.space_group_name_H-M   'P 1'
#
loop_
_entity.id
_entity.type
_entity.pdbx_description
1 polymer ?
#
loop_
_entity_poly.entity_id
_entity_poly.type
_entity_poly.pdbx_seq_one_letter_code
_entity_poly.pdbx_strand_id
1 'polypeptide(L)'
;MNPLADASNRLGTPQPLQRSSSKRQRLEQLQSQQATFQHVVSRAGIRGLTAADEDAHQLPALEVDDPRQARRQLAADLASPTARETFLDSLGEVVAAEELLHKCLLPITVTVQVSYATGDSLIRMLLNLPSLQQQLAERLLQKLPEYSQVECEEDGAGSSSSSLPSLILGQLRWLEVVADAERLTATVLEVLPVCSPAVQQQLLGFLPEVALPQDHEVVVDQLRALLDQDLAFMAAVLDCISNMQLEQHLQDDVLTMLLGQLAAVEVEDLPGLVKYLLGSATKANAEQASTQ
;
A
#
# COMPACT_ATOMS: atom_id res chain seq x y z
N MET A 1 68.84 -18.99 -58.86
CA MET A 1 69.38 -20.17 -58.15
C MET A 1 69.62 -19.77 -56.70
N ASN A 2 68.77 -20.26 -55.77
CA ASN A 2 68.95 -20.56 -54.33
C ASN A 2 69.65 -19.54 -53.38
N PRO A 3 69.44 -19.65 -52.06
CA PRO A 3 68.20 -19.49 -51.29
C PRO A 3 68.46 -18.58 -50.06
N LEU A 4 67.46 -18.19 -49.26
CA LEU A 4 67.62 -17.86 -47.83
C LEU A 4 66.23 -17.70 -47.19
N ALA A 5 65.77 -18.80 -46.61
CA ALA A 5 64.90 -18.77 -45.45
C ALA A 5 65.73 -18.22 -44.26
N ASP A 6 65.14 -17.39 -43.41
CA ASP A 6 64.70 -17.80 -42.07
C ASP A 6 64.25 -16.59 -41.23
N ALA A 7 63.34 -16.88 -40.29
CA ALA A 7 63.07 -16.16 -39.05
C ALA A 7 62.57 -14.70 -39.12
N SER A 8 61.25 -14.53 -39.09
CA SER A 8 60.65 -13.43 -38.32
C SER A 8 59.69 -13.98 -37.29
N ASN A 9 60.08 -13.67 -36.06
CA ASN A 9 59.61 -14.23 -34.82
C ASN A 9 58.20 -13.73 -34.48
N ARG A 10 57.46 -14.60 -33.81
CA ARG A 10 56.13 -14.37 -33.26
C ARG A 10 56.16 -13.21 -32.26
N LEU A 11 55.44 -12.13 -32.54
CA LEU A 11 54.88 -11.28 -31.48
C LEU A 11 53.37 -11.51 -31.46
N GLY A 12 52.95 -12.46 -30.64
CA GLY A 12 51.57 -12.56 -30.21
C GLY A 12 51.20 -11.33 -29.42
N THR A 13 50.27 -10.53 -29.93
CA THR A 13 49.55 -9.52 -29.15
C THR A 13 48.85 -10.19 -27.97
N PRO A 14 49.04 -9.75 -26.72
CA PRO A 14 48.29 -10.30 -25.59
C PRO A 14 46.82 -9.91 -25.74
N GLN A 15 45.96 -10.90 -25.96
CA GLN A 15 44.50 -10.74 -25.86
C GLN A 15 44.12 -10.28 -24.44
N PRO A 16 43.26 -9.26 -24.28
CA PRO A 16 42.79 -8.87 -22.96
C PRO A 16 41.82 -9.92 -22.41
N LEU A 17 42.06 -10.26 -21.15
CA LEU A 17 41.32 -11.12 -20.23
C LEU A 17 39.77 -11.02 -20.33
N GLN A 18 39.13 -11.95 -21.06
CA GLN A 18 37.66 -12.14 -21.06
C GLN A 18 37.11 -12.89 -19.82
N ARG A 19 37.97 -13.31 -18.88
CA ARG A 19 37.54 -14.15 -17.73
C ARG A 19 36.90 -13.37 -16.57
N SER A 20 37.03 -12.04 -16.51
CA SER A 20 36.48 -11.24 -15.39
C SER A 20 35.00 -10.90 -15.55
N SER A 21 34.49 -10.79 -16.78
CA SER A 21 33.09 -10.45 -17.07
C SER A 21 32.13 -11.60 -16.70
N SER A 22 32.44 -12.85 -17.03
CA SER A 22 31.58 -14.00 -16.71
C SER A 22 31.52 -14.32 -15.22
N LYS A 23 32.61 -14.07 -14.46
CA LYS A 23 32.60 -14.23 -13.00
C LYS A 23 31.77 -13.14 -12.32
N ARG A 24 31.86 -11.89 -12.80
CA ARG A 24 31.01 -10.79 -12.32
C ARG A 24 29.54 -11.05 -12.62
N GLN A 25 29.19 -11.43 -13.85
CA GLN A 25 27.82 -11.80 -14.22
C GLN A 25 27.26 -12.96 -13.39
N ARG A 26 28.07 -13.99 -13.10
CA ARG A 26 27.63 -15.11 -12.27
C ARG A 26 27.44 -14.72 -10.81
N LEU A 27 28.28 -13.80 -10.29
CA LEU A 27 28.13 -13.25 -8.95
C LEU A 27 26.88 -12.36 -8.86
N GLU A 28 26.64 -11.52 -9.87
CA GLU A 28 25.43 -10.69 -9.99
C GLU A 28 24.17 -11.55 -10.07
N GLN A 29 24.15 -12.61 -10.89
CA GLN A 29 23.02 -13.55 -10.97
C GLN A 29 22.74 -14.26 -9.64
N LEU A 30 23.79 -14.68 -8.92
CA LEU A 30 23.64 -15.30 -7.61
C LEU A 30 23.14 -14.30 -6.57
N GLN A 31 23.60 -13.05 -6.62
CA GLN A 31 23.12 -11.98 -5.75
C GLN A 31 21.66 -11.63 -6.03
N SER A 32 21.25 -11.56 -7.31
CA SER A 32 19.86 -11.33 -7.70
C SER A 32 18.95 -12.48 -7.24
N GLN A 33 19.34 -13.75 -7.41
CA GLN A 33 18.56 -14.87 -6.89
C GLN A 33 18.40 -14.81 -5.36
N GLN A 34 19.46 -14.40 -4.65
CA GLN A 34 19.43 -14.28 -3.19
C GLN A 34 18.60 -13.08 -2.69
N ALA A 35 18.33 -12.09 -3.54
CA ALA A 35 17.52 -10.93 -3.21
C ALA A 35 16.03 -11.09 -3.56
N THR A 36 15.63 -12.24 -4.13
CA THR A 36 14.21 -12.53 -4.40
C THR A 36 13.39 -12.59 -3.11
N PHE A 37 12.12 -12.23 -3.21
CA PHE A 37 11.18 -12.16 -2.09
C PHE A 37 11.17 -13.43 -1.25
N GLN A 38 10.97 -14.59 -1.90
CA GLN A 38 10.91 -15.88 -1.19
C GLN A 38 12.21 -16.21 -0.48
N HIS A 39 13.36 -15.93 -1.10
CA HIS A 39 14.66 -16.21 -0.50
C HIS A 39 14.96 -15.29 0.69
N VAL A 40 14.63 -14.00 0.58
CA VAL A 40 14.83 -13.03 1.67
C VAL A 40 13.91 -13.35 2.86
N VAL A 41 12.63 -13.67 2.60
CA VAL A 41 11.65 -13.99 3.64
C VAL A 41 11.98 -15.32 4.34
N SER A 42 12.38 -16.35 3.58
CA SER A 42 12.80 -17.63 4.17
C SER A 42 14.08 -17.50 5.01
N ARG A 43 15.04 -16.67 4.58
CA ARG A 43 16.23 -16.34 5.38
C ARG A 43 15.92 -15.59 6.66
N ALA A 44 14.87 -14.76 6.67
CA ALA A 44 14.37 -14.13 7.88
C ALA A 44 13.70 -15.12 8.85
N GLY A 45 13.59 -16.40 8.48
CA GLY A 45 12.99 -17.46 9.31
C GLY A 45 11.47 -17.51 9.21
N ILE A 46 10.87 -16.78 8.26
CA ILE A 46 9.43 -16.81 8.01
C ILE A 46 9.14 -17.98 7.07
N ARG A 47 8.28 -18.90 7.52
CA ARG A 47 7.96 -20.15 6.84
C ARG A 47 6.53 -20.14 6.32
N GLY A 48 6.26 -21.08 5.43
CA GLY A 48 4.93 -21.30 4.88
C GLY A 48 4.67 -20.61 3.55
N LEU A 49 5.56 -19.79 2.98
CA LEU A 49 5.30 -19.08 1.71
C LEU A 49 4.96 -19.98 0.51
N THR A 50 5.43 -21.22 0.48
CA THR A 50 5.13 -22.19 -0.58
C THR A 50 3.94 -23.06 -0.21
N ALA A 51 3.11 -23.43 -1.18
CA ALA A 51 2.15 -24.52 -1.01
C ALA A 51 2.96 -25.78 -0.62
N ALA A 52 2.75 -26.28 0.59
CA ALA A 52 3.50 -27.44 1.06
C ALA A 52 2.99 -28.73 0.41
N ASP A 53 1.78 -28.76 -0.16
CA ASP A 53 1.21 -29.96 -0.76
C ASP A 53 0.22 -29.59 -1.89
N GLU A 54 0.29 -30.32 -3.02
CA GLU A 54 -0.66 -30.22 -4.14
C GLU A 54 -2.10 -30.63 -3.74
N ASP A 55 -2.28 -31.21 -2.54
CA ASP A 55 -3.56 -31.67 -1.98
C ASP A 55 -4.16 -30.73 -0.92
N ALA A 56 -3.51 -29.61 -0.59
CA ALA A 56 -4.02 -28.65 0.39
C ALA A 56 -4.91 -27.60 -0.29
N HIS A 57 -6.22 -27.65 -0.05
CA HIS A 57 -7.18 -26.63 -0.52
C HIS A 57 -6.93 -25.22 0.04
N GLN A 58 -5.99 -25.05 0.98
CA GLN A 58 -5.60 -23.78 1.58
C GLN A 58 -4.10 -23.75 1.84
N LEU A 59 -3.48 -22.61 1.50
CA LEU A 59 -2.08 -22.33 1.83
C LEU A 59 -1.90 -22.30 3.36
N PRO A 60 -0.84 -22.93 3.92
CA PRO A 60 -0.61 -22.94 5.37
C PRO A 60 -0.40 -21.51 5.91
N ALA A 61 -0.72 -21.24 7.18
CA ALA A 61 -0.45 -19.94 7.77
C ALA A 61 1.05 -19.61 7.73
N LEU A 62 1.39 -18.32 7.66
CA LEU A 62 2.79 -17.91 7.81
C LEU A 62 3.22 -18.10 9.26
N GLU A 63 4.43 -18.62 9.45
CA GLU A 63 4.98 -18.91 10.77
C GLU A 63 6.34 -18.23 10.96
N VAL A 64 6.61 -17.78 12.18
CA VAL A 64 7.91 -17.23 12.57
C VAL A 64 8.25 -17.61 14.01
N ASP A 65 9.52 -17.95 14.27
CA ASP A 65 9.98 -18.27 15.63
C ASP A 65 10.16 -16.99 16.47
N ASP A 66 10.84 -15.96 15.94
CA ASP A 66 11.02 -14.65 16.59
C ASP A 66 10.78 -13.49 15.59
N PRO A 67 9.67 -12.73 15.72
CA PRO A 67 9.35 -11.61 14.84
C PRO A 67 10.40 -10.49 14.84
N ARG A 68 11.07 -10.23 15.98
CA ARG A 68 12.09 -9.18 16.08
C ARG A 68 13.36 -9.60 15.35
N GLN A 69 13.75 -10.86 15.48
CA GLN A 69 14.86 -11.41 14.72
C GLN A 69 14.57 -11.39 13.22
N ALA A 70 13.36 -11.79 12.82
CA ALA A 70 12.94 -11.74 11.42
C ALA A 70 13.01 -10.32 10.85
N ARG A 71 12.44 -9.32 11.54
CA ARG A 71 12.52 -7.92 11.11
C ARG A 71 13.97 -7.43 10.98
N ARG A 72 14.85 -7.77 11.92
CA ARG A 72 16.27 -7.42 11.85
C ARG A 72 16.97 -8.07 10.66
N GLN A 73 16.65 -9.32 10.37
CA GLN A 73 17.22 -10.04 9.25
C GLN A 73 16.73 -9.48 7.91
N LEU A 74 15.43 -9.16 7.78
CA LEU A 74 14.89 -8.46 6.61
C LEU A 74 15.60 -7.12 6.38
N ALA A 75 15.74 -6.30 7.44
CA ALA A 75 16.44 -5.02 7.35
C ALA A 75 17.91 -5.17 6.91
N ALA A 76 18.60 -6.23 7.37
CA ALA A 76 19.98 -6.51 7.00
C ALA A 76 20.12 -6.97 5.54
N ASP A 77 19.29 -7.92 5.10
CA ASP A 77 19.32 -8.45 3.73
C ASP A 77 18.88 -7.37 2.71
N LEU A 78 18.05 -6.41 3.13
CA LEU A 78 17.54 -5.30 2.31
C LEU A 78 18.30 -3.97 2.52
N ALA A 79 19.51 -4.02 3.09
CA ALA A 79 20.32 -2.81 3.27
C ALA A 79 20.86 -2.24 1.94
N SER A 80 21.13 -3.11 0.96
CA SER A 80 21.65 -2.70 -0.36
C SER A 80 20.52 -2.20 -1.27
N PRO A 81 20.69 -1.09 -2.02
CA PRO A 81 19.70 -0.62 -2.99
C PRO A 81 19.40 -1.66 -4.07
N THR A 82 20.42 -2.36 -4.58
CA THR A 82 20.24 -3.40 -5.61
C THR A 82 19.42 -4.61 -5.12
N ALA A 83 19.62 -4.98 -3.84
CA ALA A 83 18.84 -6.04 -3.22
C ALA A 83 17.39 -5.61 -3.01
N ARG A 84 17.17 -4.34 -2.62
CA ARG A 84 15.81 -3.78 -2.47
C ARG A 84 15.04 -3.74 -3.78
N GLU A 85 15.67 -3.30 -4.87
CA GLU A 85 15.03 -3.29 -6.21
C GLU A 85 14.63 -4.70 -6.62
N THR A 86 15.57 -5.65 -6.56
CA THR A 86 15.28 -7.06 -6.89
C THR A 86 14.18 -7.66 -6.01
N PHE A 87 14.20 -7.33 -4.72
CA PHE A 87 13.17 -7.76 -3.77
C PHE A 87 11.80 -7.18 -4.12
N LEU A 88 11.71 -5.87 -4.37
CA LEU A 88 10.46 -5.21 -4.72
C LEU A 88 9.90 -5.72 -6.04
N ASP A 89 10.73 -5.97 -7.04
CA ASP A 89 10.30 -6.54 -8.32
C ASP A 89 9.65 -7.92 -8.12
N SER A 90 10.32 -8.81 -7.40
CA SER A 90 9.75 -10.14 -7.07
C SER A 90 8.55 -10.08 -6.12
N LEU A 91 8.48 -9.09 -5.22
CA LEU A 91 7.29 -8.83 -4.40
C LEU A 91 6.11 -8.37 -5.25
N GLY A 92 6.35 -7.70 -6.39
CA GLY A 92 5.32 -7.33 -7.34
C GLY A 92 4.56 -8.54 -7.89
N GLU A 93 5.26 -9.65 -8.13
CA GLU A 93 4.64 -10.93 -8.54
C GLU A 93 3.73 -11.50 -7.44
N VAL A 94 4.14 -11.37 -6.18
CA VAL A 94 3.35 -11.82 -5.02
C VAL A 94 2.12 -10.94 -4.82
N VAL A 95 2.27 -9.62 -4.96
CA VAL A 95 1.17 -8.66 -4.87
C VAL A 95 0.17 -8.84 -6.03
N ALA A 96 0.60 -9.38 -7.17
CA ALA A 96 -0.28 -9.75 -8.28
C ALA A 96 -1.01 -11.09 -8.07
N ALA A 97 -0.55 -11.94 -7.16
CA ALA A 97 -1.15 -13.24 -6.87
C ALA A 97 -2.06 -13.16 -5.64
N GLU A 98 -3.38 -13.14 -5.86
CA GLU A 98 -4.39 -12.88 -4.83
C GLU A 98 -4.26 -13.76 -3.58
N GLU A 99 -4.13 -15.08 -3.76
CA GLU A 99 -4.02 -16.03 -2.63
C GLU A 99 -2.76 -15.79 -1.79
N LEU A 100 -1.64 -15.47 -2.44
CA LEU A 100 -0.38 -15.18 -1.76
C LEU A 100 -0.43 -13.83 -1.07
N LEU A 101 -1.02 -12.81 -1.71
CA LEU A 101 -1.22 -11.50 -1.12
C LEU A 101 -2.12 -11.60 0.11
N HIS A 102 -3.29 -12.23 0.00
CA HIS A 102 -4.21 -12.45 1.11
C HIS A 102 -3.49 -13.09 2.31
N LYS A 103 -2.71 -14.14 2.06
CA LYS A 103 -1.88 -14.79 3.07
C LYS A 103 -0.84 -13.85 3.71
N CYS A 104 -0.17 -13.03 2.92
CA CYS A 104 0.84 -12.08 3.43
C CYS A 104 0.22 -10.92 4.24
N LEU A 105 -1.08 -10.65 4.07
CA LEU A 105 -1.84 -9.65 4.80
C LEU A 105 -2.41 -10.16 6.13
N LEU A 106 -2.50 -11.48 6.31
CA LEU A 106 -2.95 -12.09 7.57
C LEU A 106 -1.85 -12.08 8.65
N PRO A 107 -2.22 -12.08 9.95
CA PRO A 107 -1.28 -12.19 11.06
C PRO A 107 -0.34 -13.39 10.93
N ILE A 108 0.96 -13.20 11.15
CA ILE A 108 1.92 -14.29 11.21
C ILE A 108 1.76 -15.04 12.54
N THR A 109 1.72 -16.36 12.48
CA THR A 109 1.72 -17.23 13.66
C THR A 109 3.09 -17.28 14.31
N VAL A 110 3.18 -16.91 15.58
CA VAL A 110 4.43 -17.02 16.34
C VAL A 110 4.49 -18.37 17.04
N THR A 111 5.46 -19.19 16.64
CA THR A 111 5.59 -20.61 17.09
C THR A 111 6.20 -20.73 18.48
N VAL A 112 7.04 -19.77 18.87
CA VAL A 112 7.67 -19.72 20.19
C VAL A 112 6.92 -18.70 21.05
N GLN A 113 6.52 -19.09 22.27
CA GLN A 113 5.88 -18.15 23.20
C GLN A 113 6.86 -17.05 23.62
N VAL A 114 6.71 -15.87 23.01
CA VAL A 114 7.41 -14.64 23.38
C VAL A 114 6.39 -13.59 23.80
N SER A 115 6.63 -12.92 24.92
CA SER A 115 5.69 -11.95 25.52
C SER A 115 5.47 -10.68 24.69
N TYR A 116 6.28 -10.47 23.65
CA TYR A 116 6.26 -9.30 22.79
C TYR A 116 5.79 -9.60 21.36
N ALA A 117 5.28 -10.81 21.10
CA ALA A 117 4.74 -11.17 19.79
C ALA A 117 3.68 -10.16 19.37
N THR A 118 3.99 -9.36 18.35
CA THR A 118 3.02 -8.52 17.66
C THR A 118 2.36 -9.43 16.64
N GLY A 119 1.03 -9.49 16.61
CA GLY A 119 0.27 -10.26 15.62
C GLY A 119 0.33 -9.63 14.22
N ASP A 120 1.49 -9.11 13.84
CA ASP A 120 1.72 -8.39 12.60
C ASP A 120 1.72 -9.37 11.42
N SER A 121 1.22 -8.89 10.29
CA SER A 121 1.35 -9.57 9.01
C SER A 121 2.76 -9.40 8.42
N LEU A 122 3.09 -10.18 7.39
CA LEU A 122 4.35 -10.00 6.65
C LEU A 122 4.38 -8.62 5.98
N ILE A 123 3.26 -8.21 5.37
CA ILE A 123 3.15 -6.88 4.74
C ILE A 123 3.37 -5.77 5.78
N ARG A 124 2.79 -5.88 6.98
CA ARG A 124 2.99 -4.88 8.05
C ARG A 124 4.46 -4.83 8.48
N MET A 125 5.13 -5.98 8.61
CA MET A 125 6.55 -6.04 8.94
C MET A 125 7.42 -5.34 7.87
N LEU A 126 7.08 -5.52 6.59
CA LEU A 126 7.76 -4.89 5.46
C LEU A 126 7.47 -3.38 5.37
N LEU A 127 6.23 -2.94 5.62
CA LEU A 127 5.88 -1.52 5.72
C LEU A 127 6.60 -0.81 6.86
N ASN A 128 6.99 -1.54 7.92
CA ASN A 128 7.80 -1.01 9.02
C ASN A 128 9.32 -0.93 8.71
N LEU A 129 9.72 -1.20 7.47
CA LEU A 129 11.07 -0.95 6.95
C LEU A 129 11.05 0.36 6.14
N PRO A 130 11.69 1.45 6.63
CA PRO A 130 11.64 2.77 5.98
C PRO A 130 12.13 2.74 4.53
N SER A 131 13.04 1.84 4.21
CA SER A 131 13.65 1.71 2.89
C SER A 131 12.72 1.09 1.83
N LEU A 132 11.59 0.50 2.24
CA LEU A 132 10.58 -0.13 1.38
C LEU A 132 9.19 0.51 1.48
N GLN A 133 8.89 1.15 2.62
CA GLN A 133 7.53 1.55 2.98
C GLN A 133 6.79 2.29 1.87
N GLN A 134 7.38 3.35 1.32
CA GLN A 134 6.76 4.17 0.27
C GLN A 134 6.36 3.34 -0.95
N GLN A 135 7.31 2.62 -1.54
CA GLN A 135 7.06 1.82 -2.75
C GLN A 135 6.06 0.68 -2.51
N LEU A 136 6.09 0.07 -1.33
CA LEU A 136 5.13 -0.98 -0.98
C LEU A 136 3.72 -0.41 -0.76
N ALA A 137 3.60 0.70 -0.03
CA ALA A 137 2.32 1.34 0.21
C ALA A 137 1.65 1.79 -1.10
N GLU A 138 2.43 2.39 -2.02
CA GLU A 138 1.94 2.77 -3.36
C GLU A 138 1.42 1.56 -4.14
N ARG A 139 2.21 0.47 -4.21
CA ARG A 139 1.80 -0.75 -4.93
C ARG A 139 0.55 -1.40 -4.34
N LEU A 140 0.38 -1.35 -3.02
CA LEU A 140 -0.82 -1.86 -2.35
C LEU A 140 -2.06 -1.00 -2.65
N LEU A 141 -1.94 0.33 -2.62
CA LEU A 141 -3.05 1.22 -3.00
C LEU A 141 -3.43 1.08 -4.47
N GLN A 142 -2.44 1.00 -5.36
CA GLN A 142 -2.65 0.80 -6.80
C GLN A 142 -3.30 -0.53 -7.16
N LYS A 143 -3.32 -1.50 -6.22
CA LYS A 143 -4.04 -2.76 -6.38
C LYS A 143 -5.52 -2.69 -6.06
N LEU A 144 -5.96 -1.70 -5.26
CA LEU A 144 -7.36 -1.58 -4.84
C LEU A 144 -8.37 -1.51 -6.00
N PRO A 145 -8.11 -0.80 -7.11
CA PRO A 145 -9.05 -0.73 -8.22
C PRO A 145 -9.37 -2.10 -8.86
N GLU A 146 -8.46 -3.09 -8.77
CA GLU A 146 -8.68 -4.44 -9.33
C GLU A 146 -9.84 -5.18 -8.65
N TYR A 147 -10.16 -4.83 -7.39
CA TYR A 147 -11.25 -5.47 -6.63
C TYR A 147 -12.63 -4.85 -6.89
N SER A 148 -12.71 -3.79 -7.70
CA SER A 148 -13.94 -3.03 -7.90
C SER A 148 -15.04 -3.77 -8.66
N GLN A 149 -14.70 -4.89 -9.30
CA GLN A 149 -15.64 -5.72 -10.08
C GLN A 149 -16.09 -6.99 -9.33
N VAL A 150 -15.41 -7.35 -8.25
CA VAL A 150 -15.57 -8.65 -7.58
C VAL A 150 -16.72 -8.64 -6.56
N GLU A 151 -17.03 -7.46 -6.00
CA GLU A 151 -18.04 -7.31 -4.94
C GLU A 151 -19.49 -7.40 -5.42
N CYS A 152 -19.75 -7.53 -6.73
CA CYS A 152 -21.10 -7.70 -7.28
C CYS A 152 -21.65 -9.13 -7.17
N GLU A 153 -20.86 -10.13 -6.74
CA GLU A 153 -21.25 -11.54 -6.75
C GLU A 153 -21.60 -12.14 -5.37
N GLU A 154 -21.31 -11.46 -4.26
CA GLU A 154 -21.50 -12.00 -2.90
C GLU A 154 -22.66 -11.36 -2.12
N ASP A 155 -23.82 -11.16 -2.76
CA ASP A 155 -25.10 -11.02 -2.04
C ASP A 155 -25.56 -12.41 -1.55
N GLY A 156 -24.86 -12.96 -0.55
CA GLY A 156 -25.10 -14.32 -0.09
C GLY A 156 -24.38 -14.73 1.19
N ALA A 157 -24.87 -14.24 2.33
CA ALA A 157 -24.73 -14.86 3.66
C ALA A 157 -23.30 -15.07 4.21
N GLY A 158 -22.87 -14.15 5.09
CA GLY A 158 -22.29 -14.54 6.37
C GLY A 158 -20.88 -15.14 6.38
N SER A 159 -19.96 -14.74 5.49
CA SER A 159 -18.53 -15.00 5.70
C SER A 159 -17.87 -13.79 6.37
N SER A 160 -17.47 -13.95 7.62
CA SER A 160 -16.61 -13.01 8.35
C SER A 160 -15.14 -13.02 7.85
N SER A 161 -14.92 -13.26 6.56
CA SER A 161 -13.63 -13.09 5.90
C SER A 161 -13.50 -11.63 5.51
N SER A 162 -12.60 -10.90 6.16
CA SER A 162 -12.22 -9.54 5.77
C SER A 162 -11.89 -9.51 4.28
N SER A 163 -12.60 -8.68 3.50
CA SER A 163 -12.31 -8.52 2.07
C SER A 163 -10.86 -8.07 1.87
N LEU A 164 -10.27 -8.41 0.72
CA LEU A 164 -8.88 -8.09 0.42
C LEU A 164 -8.61 -6.56 0.44
N PRO A 165 -9.49 -5.68 -0.06
CA PRO A 165 -9.36 -4.24 0.13
C PRO A 165 -9.29 -3.82 1.61
N SER A 166 -10.14 -4.41 2.45
CA SER A 166 -10.16 -4.15 3.90
C SER A 166 -8.85 -4.58 4.56
N LEU A 167 -8.30 -5.72 4.14
CA LEU A 167 -7.00 -6.21 4.62
C LEU A 167 -5.85 -5.31 4.19
N ILE A 168 -5.84 -4.84 2.93
CA ILE A 168 -4.83 -3.92 2.40
C ILE A 168 -4.84 -2.61 3.18
N LEU A 169 -5.99 -1.94 3.26
CA LEU A 169 -6.11 -0.67 3.98
C LEU A 169 -5.83 -0.85 5.47
N GLY A 170 -6.21 -2.00 6.03
CA GLY A 170 -5.85 -2.41 7.38
C GLY A 170 -4.35 -2.50 7.64
N GLN A 171 -3.48 -2.64 6.61
CA GLN A 171 -2.02 -2.56 6.78
C GLN A 171 -1.46 -1.14 6.71
N LEU A 172 -2.20 -0.18 6.15
CA LEU A 172 -1.76 1.20 5.97
C LEU A 172 -2.26 2.10 7.11
N ARG A 173 -3.37 1.73 7.74
CA ARG A 173 -3.90 2.44 8.93
C ARG A 173 -2.92 2.42 10.09
N TRP A 174 -2.85 3.56 10.77
CA TRP A 174 -2.05 3.80 11.98
C TRP A 174 -0.58 3.34 11.89
N LEU A 175 0.07 3.55 10.75
CA LEU A 175 1.52 3.38 10.66
C LEU A 175 2.20 4.37 11.63
N GLU A 176 3.12 3.89 12.47
CA GLU A 176 3.82 4.73 13.46
C GLU A 176 4.60 5.88 12.81
N VAL A 177 5.13 5.65 11.61
CA VAL A 177 5.85 6.63 10.80
C VAL A 177 5.44 6.44 9.35
N VAL A 178 5.03 7.53 8.70
CA VAL A 178 4.77 7.58 7.26
C VAL A 178 5.97 8.27 6.59
N ALA A 179 6.69 7.55 5.73
CA ALA A 179 7.92 8.02 5.10
C ALA A 179 7.68 9.19 4.14
N ASP A 180 6.57 9.17 3.42
CA ASP A 180 6.18 10.19 2.44
C ASP A 180 4.64 10.28 2.42
N ALA A 181 4.09 11.13 3.30
CA ALA A 181 2.65 11.29 3.47
C ALA A 181 1.99 12.02 2.29
N GLU A 182 2.69 13.01 1.70
CA GLU A 182 2.21 13.73 0.51
C GLU A 182 2.00 12.76 -0.65
N ARG A 183 3.01 11.92 -0.93
CA ARG A 183 2.91 10.90 -1.98
C ARG A 183 1.83 9.86 -1.69
N LEU A 184 1.67 9.45 -0.44
CA LEU A 184 0.65 8.48 -0.05
C LEU A 184 -0.75 9.05 -0.23
N THR A 185 -0.98 10.30 0.19
CA THR A 185 -2.23 11.04 -0.05
C THR A 185 -2.52 11.19 -1.54
N ALA A 186 -1.52 11.59 -2.33
CA ALA A 186 -1.68 11.69 -3.79
C ALA A 186 -2.09 10.36 -4.42
N THR A 187 -1.51 9.24 -3.96
CA THR A 187 -1.87 7.90 -4.46
C THR A 187 -3.29 7.51 -4.07
N VAL A 188 -3.73 7.82 -2.83
CA VAL A 188 -5.12 7.62 -2.40
C VAL A 188 -6.09 8.39 -3.30
N LEU A 189 -5.80 9.67 -3.55
CA LEU A 189 -6.64 10.52 -4.41
C LEU A 189 -6.66 10.04 -5.87
N GLU A 190 -5.55 9.49 -6.37
CA GLU A 190 -5.47 8.91 -7.72
C GLU A 190 -6.36 7.66 -7.87
N VAL A 191 -6.36 6.76 -6.88
CA VAL A 191 -7.12 5.50 -6.97
C VAL A 191 -8.59 5.65 -6.56
N LEU A 192 -8.93 6.62 -5.72
CA LEU A 192 -10.28 6.86 -5.22
C LEU A 192 -11.36 6.89 -6.32
N PRO A 193 -11.24 7.67 -7.42
CA PRO A 193 -12.31 7.77 -8.42
C PRO A 193 -12.51 6.49 -9.26
N VAL A 194 -11.57 5.55 -9.23
CA VAL A 194 -11.61 4.32 -10.05
C VAL A 194 -11.93 3.05 -9.23
N CYS A 195 -12.17 3.19 -7.92
CA CYS A 195 -12.53 2.10 -7.03
C CYS A 195 -14.05 1.86 -6.96
N SER A 196 -14.48 0.68 -6.47
CA SER A 196 -15.90 0.42 -6.14
C SER A 196 -16.40 1.36 -5.03
N PRO A 197 -17.72 1.60 -4.92
CA PRO A 197 -18.27 2.41 -3.84
C PRO A 197 -17.87 1.95 -2.44
N ALA A 198 -17.80 0.63 -2.20
CA ALA A 198 -17.37 0.09 -0.91
C ALA A 198 -15.90 0.44 -0.60
N VAL A 199 -15.00 0.30 -1.57
CA VAL A 199 -13.59 0.67 -1.41
C VAL A 199 -13.41 2.19 -1.30
N GLN A 200 -14.19 2.99 -2.05
CA GLN A 200 -14.21 4.45 -1.92
C GLN A 200 -14.54 4.89 -0.49
N GLN A 201 -15.58 4.31 0.14
CA GLN A 201 -15.90 4.61 1.54
C GLN A 201 -14.75 4.28 2.49
N GLN A 202 -14.03 3.18 2.26
CA GLN A 202 -12.86 2.83 3.07
C GLN A 202 -11.70 3.81 2.89
N LEU A 203 -11.45 4.26 1.65
CA LEU A 203 -10.44 5.27 1.33
C LEU A 203 -10.77 6.62 1.96
N LEU A 204 -12.05 7.03 1.94
CA LEU A 204 -12.52 8.22 2.64
C LEU A 204 -12.21 8.16 4.14
N GLY A 205 -12.45 7.01 4.77
CA GLY A 205 -12.10 6.80 6.17
C GLY A 205 -10.60 6.71 6.45
N PHE A 206 -9.74 6.63 5.43
CA PHE A 206 -8.29 6.59 5.56
C PHE A 206 -7.65 7.97 5.33
N LEU A 207 -8.26 8.83 4.50
CA LEU A 207 -7.75 10.16 4.18
C LEU A 207 -7.37 11.01 5.41
N PRO A 208 -8.17 11.10 6.49
CA PRO A 208 -7.82 11.87 7.67
C PRO A 208 -6.56 11.38 8.40
N GLU A 209 -6.16 10.13 8.20
CA GLU A 209 -4.96 9.53 8.82
C GLU A 209 -3.67 9.90 8.08
N VAL A 210 -3.76 10.24 6.79
CA VAL A 210 -2.60 10.42 5.90
C VAL A 210 -2.46 11.84 5.35
N ALA A 211 -3.57 12.51 5.07
CA ALA A 211 -3.59 13.84 4.49
C ALA A 211 -2.93 14.86 5.44
N LEU A 212 -1.97 15.61 4.93
CA LEU A 212 -1.35 16.71 5.66
C LEU A 212 -2.06 18.03 5.33
N PRO A 213 -1.90 19.08 6.15
CA PRO A 213 -2.56 20.37 5.93
C PRO A 213 -2.37 20.97 4.54
N GLN A 214 -1.19 20.77 3.92
CA GLN A 214 -0.93 21.23 2.56
C GLN A 214 -1.73 20.49 1.48
N ASP A 215 -2.23 19.29 1.77
CA ASP A 215 -3.00 18.47 0.83
C ASP A 215 -4.52 18.73 0.95
N HIS A 216 -4.95 19.39 2.03
CA HIS A 216 -6.37 19.54 2.37
C HIS A 216 -7.21 20.20 1.26
N GLU A 217 -6.66 21.17 0.54
CA GLU A 217 -7.37 21.84 -0.57
C GLU A 217 -7.73 20.83 -1.68
N VAL A 218 -6.76 20.03 -2.12
CA VAL A 218 -6.95 19.00 -3.15
C VAL A 218 -7.88 17.89 -2.65
N VAL A 219 -7.78 17.51 -1.37
CA VAL A 219 -8.70 16.54 -0.76
C VAL A 219 -10.14 17.07 -0.81
N VAL A 220 -10.39 18.30 -0.35
CA VAL A 220 -11.74 18.90 -0.35
C VAL A 220 -12.33 18.98 -1.76
N ASP A 221 -11.51 19.32 -2.76
CA ASP A 221 -11.95 19.32 -4.16
C ASP A 221 -12.36 17.93 -4.65
N GLN A 222 -11.61 16.89 -4.28
CA GLN A 222 -11.94 15.52 -4.62
C GLN A 222 -13.22 15.04 -3.90
N LEU A 223 -13.43 15.43 -2.64
CA LEU A 223 -14.66 15.13 -1.89
C LEU A 223 -15.88 15.82 -2.51
N ARG A 224 -15.74 17.07 -2.96
CA ARG A 224 -16.79 17.79 -3.69
C ARG A 224 -17.13 17.07 -4.99
N ALA A 225 -16.13 16.71 -5.78
CA ALA A 225 -16.33 15.99 -7.03
C ALA A 225 -17.02 14.63 -6.83
N LEU A 226 -16.79 13.98 -5.68
CA LEU A 226 -17.47 12.74 -5.32
C LEU A 226 -18.96 12.96 -5.00
N LEU A 227 -19.29 14.00 -4.20
CA LEU A 227 -20.68 14.33 -3.89
C LEU A 227 -21.48 14.82 -5.10
N ASP A 228 -20.83 15.52 -6.03
CA ASP A 228 -21.46 15.94 -7.28
C ASP A 228 -21.82 14.74 -8.18
N GLN A 229 -21.12 13.61 -8.03
CA GLN A 229 -21.40 12.36 -8.75
C GLN A 229 -22.47 11.53 -8.06
N ASP A 230 -22.36 11.33 -6.75
CA ASP A 230 -23.27 10.49 -5.98
C ASP A 230 -23.39 10.97 -4.53
N LEU A 231 -24.60 11.34 -4.13
CA LEU A 231 -24.90 11.80 -2.78
C LEU A 231 -24.93 10.65 -1.75
N ALA A 232 -24.89 9.39 -2.17
CA ALA A 232 -24.75 8.25 -1.26
C ALA A 232 -23.43 8.29 -0.44
N PHE A 233 -22.45 9.09 -0.87
CA PHE A 233 -21.21 9.32 -0.11
C PHE A 233 -21.34 10.41 0.96
N MET A 234 -22.49 11.06 1.12
CA MET A 234 -22.68 12.18 2.05
C MET A 234 -22.19 11.86 3.46
N ALA A 235 -22.65 10.75 4.06
CA ALA A 235 -22.23 10.34 5.39
C ALA A 235 -20.70 10.13 5.49
N ALA A 236 -20.10 9.44 4.52
CA ALA A 236 -18.67 9.16 4.51
C ALA A 236 -17.82 10.43 4.32
N VAL A 237 -18.28 11.38 3.51
CA VAL A 237 -17.63 12.68 3.30
C VAL A 237 -17.72 13.53 4.56
N LEU A 238 -18.88 13.57 5.22
CA LEU A 238 -19.05 14.28 6.50
C LEU A 238 -18.13 13.70 7.58
N ASP A 239 -18.04 12.38 7.68
CA ASP A 239 -17.13 11.70 8.62
C ASP A 239 -15.66 12.01 8.30
N CYS A 240 -15.27 11.96 7.02
CA CYS A 240 -13.91 12.31 6.59
C CYS A 240 -13.57 13.74 7.02
N ILE A 241 -14.39 14.73 6.63
CA ILE A 241 -14.13 16.13 6.90
C ILE A 241 -14.15 16.43 8.40
N SER A 242 -15.06 15.81 9.16
CA SER A 242 -15.14 15.99 10.62
C SER A 242 -13.88 15.52 11.35
N ASN A 243 -13.15 14.57 10.77
CA ASN A 243 -11.89 14.06 11.31
C ASN A 243 -10.66 14.80 10.77
N MET A 244 -10.82 15.70 9.79
CA MET A 244 -9.74 16.54 9.26
C MET A 244 -9.65 17.87 10.03
N GLN A 245 -8.42 18.35 10.20
CA GLN A 245 -8.16 19.65 10.83
C GLN A 245 -8.06 20.75 9.76
N LEU A 246 -9.20 21.11 9.17
CA LEU A 246 -9.26 22.11 8.10
C LEU A 246 -8.99 23.52 8.60
N GLU A 247 -8.30 24.33 7.80
CA GLU A 247 -8.18 25.77 8.04
C GLU A 247 -9.51 26.50 7.79
N GLN A 248 -9.69 27.68 8.39
CA GLN A 248 -10.95 28.42 8.35
C GLN A 248 -11.48 28.64 6.93
N HIS A 249 -10.61 28.97 5.97
CA HIS A 249 -11.04 29.22 4.60
C HIS A 249 -11.63 27.96 3.94
N LEU A 250 -10.99 26.79 4.15
CA LEU A 250 -11.52 25.51 3.67
C LEU A 250 -12.80 25.08 4.41
N GLN A 251 -12.93 25.43 5.69
CA GLN A 251 -14.19 25.19 6.41
C GLN A 251 -15.34 25.97 5.77
N ASP A 252 -15.15 27.24 5.42
CA ASP A 252 -16.18 28.06 4.77
C ASP A 252 -16.52 27.51 3.36
N ASP A 253 -15.53 27.00 2.63
CA ASP A 253 -15.73 26.33 1.33
C ASP A 253 -16.50 25.02 1.45
N VAL A 254 -16.21 24.22 2.48
CA VAL A 254 -16.97 23.00 2.82
C VAL A 254 -18.41 23.35 3.18
N LEU A 255 -18.64 24.39 3.99
CA LEU A 255 -20.00 24.81 4.35
C LEU A 255 -20.81 25.21 3.12
N THR A 256 -20.20 25.98 2.22
CA THR A 256 -20.85 26.38 0.97
C THR A 256 -21.19 25.16 0.12
N MET A 257 -20.27 24.19 0.01
CA MET A 257 -20.49 22.93 -0.70
C MET A 257 -21.64 22.12 -0.09
N LEU A 258 -21.65 21.93 1.23
CA LEU A 258 -22.65 21.15 1.96
C LEU A 258 -24.04 21.81 1.95
N LEU A 259 -24.12 23.13 2.10
CA LEU A 259 -25.38 23.88 1.97
C LEU A 259 -26.00 23.72 0.57
N GLY A 260 -25.16 23.70 -0.47
CA GLY A 260 -25.61 23.46 -1.84
C GLY A 260 -26.29 22.10 -2.05
N GLN A 261 -25.94 21.09 -1.24
CA GLN A 261 -26.52 19.74 -1.33
C GLN A 261 -27.74 19.53 -0.42
N LEU A 262 -28.05 20.48 0.48
CA LEU A 262 -29.09 20.33 1.50
C LEU A 262 -30.48 20.00 0.94
N ALA A 263 -30.81 20.54 -0.23
CA ALA A 263 -32.10 20.32 -0.89
C ALA A 263 -32.18 18.98 -1.66
N ALA A 264 -31.03 18.37 -1.97
CA ALA A 264 -30.93 17.16 -2.80
C ALA A 264 -30.58 15.91 -1.99
N VAL A 265 -30.12 16.06 -0.74
CA VAL A 265 -29.72 14.95 0.12
C VAL A 265 -30.91 14.08 0.53
N GLU A 266 -30.68 12.77 0.64
CA GLU A 266 -31.65 11.82 1.17
C GLU A 266 -31.98 12.09 2.65
N VAL A 267 -33.18 11.70 3.05
CA VAL A 267 -33.69 11.96 4.42
C VAL A 267 -32.84 11.27 5.49
N GLU A 268 -32.17 10.17 5.14
CA GLU A 268 -31.32 9.38 6.04
C GLU A 268 -30.04 10.13 6.43
N ASP A 269 -29.46 10.91 5.51
CA ASP A 269 -28.21 11.64 5.72
C ASP A 269 -28.43 13.07 6.24
N LEU A 270 -29.66 13.58 6.11
CA LEU A 270 -30.04 14.94 6.52
C LEU A 270 -29.73 15.24 8.00
N PRO A 271 -29.97 14.34 8.98
CA PRO A 271 -29.58 14.58 10.38
C PRO A 271 -28.08 14.77 10.56
N GLY A 272 -27.26 13.99 9.85
CA GLY A 272 -25.80 14.09 9.88
C GLY A 272 -25.33 15.42 9.31
N LEU A 273 -25.87 15.80 8.15
CA LEU A 273 -25.59 17.06 7.48
C LEU A 273 -25.97 18.27 8.34
N VAL A 274 -27.19 18.31 8.87
CA VAL A 274 -27.66 19.42 9.72
C VAL A 274 -26.84 19.50 11.00
N LYS A 275 -26.51 18.36 11.63
CA LYS A 275 -25.65 18.32 12.81
C LYS A 275 -24.28 18.91 12.52
N TYR A 276 -23.68 18.57 11.38
CA TYR A 276 -22.41 19.14 10.96
C TYR A 276 -22.52 20.65 10.79
N LEU A 277 -23.46 21.12 9.96
CA LEU A 277 -23.68 22.55 9.66
C LEU A 277 -23.87 23.39 10.93
N LEU A 278 -24.66 22.90 11.89
CA LEU A 278 -24.86 23.57 13.18
C LEU A 278 -23.63 23.52 14.07
N GLY A 279 -22.86 22.43 14.05
CA GLY A 279 -21.62 22.28 14.81
C GLY A 279 -20.48 23.16 14.30
N SER A 280 -20.45 23.44 13.00
CA SER A 280 -19.51 24.32 12.31
C SER A 280 -19.94 25.79 12.28
N ALA A 281 -21.15 26.10 12.76
CA ALA A 281 -21.66 27.46 12.79
C ALA A 281 -20.92 28.31 13.85
N THR A 282 -20.23 29.34 13.39
CA THR A 282 -19.63 30.42 14.17
C THR A 282 -20.48 31.69 14.08
N LYS A 283 -20.25 32.66 14.96
CA LYS A 283 -20.95 33.97 14.88
C LYS A 283 -20.77 34.69 13.54
N ALA A 284 -19.72 34.39 12.79
CA ALA A 284 -19.41 35.02 11.50
C ALA A 284 -20.17 34.40 10.33
N ASN A 285 -20.51 33.10 10.39
CA ASN A 285 -21.17 32.37 9.31
C ASN A 285 -22.60 31.91 9.68
N ALA A 286 -23.06 32.16 10.90
CA ALA A 286 -24.40 31.79 11.38
C ALA A 286 -25.54 32.39 10.55
N GLU A 287 -25.36 33.59 9.98
CA GLU A 287 -26.36 34.18 9.07
C GLU A 287 -26.42 33.38 7.76
N GLN A 288 -25.30 32.94 7.22
CA GLN A 288 -25.29 32.10 6.01
C GLN A 288 -25.91 30.72 6.26
N ALA A 289 -25.67 30.13 7.44
CA ALA A 289 -26.24 28.84 7.82
C ALA A 289 -27.75 28.88 8.13
N SER A 290 -28.35 30.06 8.35
CA SER A 290 -29.77 30.21 8.74
C SER A 290 -30.68 30.82 7.66
N THR A 291 -30.13 31.25 6.52
CA THR A 291 -30.90 32.03 5.51
C THR A 291 -31.20 31.27 4.21
N GLN A 292 -30.85 29.98 4.11
CA GLN A 292 -31.29 29.10 3.00
C GLN A 292 -32.33 28.09 3.49
#